data_AF-A0A7S2ITW9-F1
#
_entry.id   AF-A0A7S2ITW9-F1
#
_cell.length_a   1.000
_cell.length_b   1.000
_cell.length_c   1.000
_cell.angle_alpha   90.00
_cell.angle_beta   90.00
_cell.angle_gamma   90.00
#
_symmetry.space_group_name_H-M   'P 1'
#
loop_
_entity.id
_entity.type
_entity.pdbx_description
1 polymer ?
#
loop_
_entity_poly.entity_id
_entity_poly.type
_entity_poly.pdbx_seq_one_letter_code
_entity_poly.pdbx_strand_id
1 'polypeptide(L)'
;ILEREGVSVISREAYLRQDGRAVEVALLNLMPNKERTETQFARLIGATPLNVELTLLRMSEHKSRHTSAGHLESFYMTFAEARKKTFDALIVTGAPVEQMPFEEV
;
A
#
# COMPACT_ATOMS: atom_id res chain seq x y z
N ILE A 1 10.85 -0.80 12.07
CA ILE A 1 11.90 -1.14 11.07
C ILE A 1 12.30 0.11 10.30
N LEU A 2 11.36 0.78 9.64
CA LEU A 2 11.59 2.00 8.84
C LEU A 2 12.32 3.12 9.61
N GLU A 3 11.89 3.42 10.84
CA GLU A 3 12.55 4.44 11.68
C GLU A 3 14.03 4.14 11.94
N ARG A 4 14.41 2.85 12.02
CA ARG A 4 15.82 2.45 12.21
C ARG A 4 16.68 2.67 10.97
N GLU A 5 16.05 2.89 9.81
CA GLU A 5 16.70 3.13 8.52
C GLU A 5 16.70 4.62 8.14
N GLY A 6 16.34 5.50 9.08
CA GLY A 6 16.29 6.94 8.86
C GLY A 6 15.04 7.43 8.12
N VAL A 7 14.07 6.54 7.88
CA VAL A 7 12.77 6.91 7.30
C VAL A 7 11.86 7.43 8.41
N SER A 8 11.44 8.69 8.31
CA SER A 8 10.49 9.28 9.26
C SER A 8 9.08 8.72 9.01
N VAL A 9 8.43 8.24 10.06
CA VAL A 9 7.05 7.74 10.00
C VAL A 9 6.21 8.54 10.99
N ILE A 10 5.09 9.09 10.52
CA ILE A 10 4.14 9.83 11.35
C ILE A 10 2.73 9.26 11.17
N SER A 11 1.89 9.37 12.20
CA SER A 11 0.49 8.97 12.10
C SER A 11 -0.34 10.01 11.34
N ARG A 12 -1.49 9.60 10.80
CA ARG A 12 -2.41 10.49 10.07
C ARG A 12 -2.86 11.67 10.95
N GLU A 13 -3.14 11.42 12.23
CA GLU A 13 -3.60 12.45 13.18
C GLU A 13 -2.49 13.45 13.53
N ALA A 14 -1.23 13.02 13.51
CA ALA A 14 -0.08 13.92 13.65
C ALA A 14 0.09 14.78 12.39
N TYR A 15 -0.08 14.19 11.22
CA TYR A 15 0.03 14.89 9.93
C TYR A 15 -1.03 16.00 9.75
N LEU A 16 -2.30 15.71 10.06
CA LEU A 16 -3.41 16.66 9.91
C LEU A 16 -3.23 17.95 10.74
N ARG A 17 -2.32 17.96 11.71
CA ARG A 17 -1.99 19.14 12.53
C ARG A 17 -0.91 20.03 11.91
N GLN A 18 -0.27 19.63 10.81
CA GLN A 18 0.89 20.31 10.21
C GLN A 18 0.58 21.12 8.94
N ASP A 19 -0.70 21.27 8.57
CA ASP A 19 -1.21 22.20 7.53
C ASP A 19 -0.56 22.06 6.12
N GLY A 20 0.03 20.89 5.82
CA GLY A 20 0.56 20.54 4.51
C GLY A 20 -0.42 19.70 3.68
N ARG A 21 -0.28 19.73 2.35
CA ARG A 21 -0.88 18.72 1.46
C ARG A 21 0.09 17.54 1.30
N ALA A 22 -0.40 16.31 1.45
CA ALA A 22 0.38 15.10 1.22
C ALA A 22 0.19 14.65 -0.22
N VAL A 23 1.23 14.06 -0.80
CA VAL A 23 1.09 13.31 -2.05
C VAL A 23 0.39 11.99 -1.71
N GLU A 24 -0.78 11.76 -2.28
CA GLU A 24 -1.55 10.55 -2.03
C GLU A 24 -1.13 9.44 -3.02
N VAL A 25 -0.51 8.39 -2.50
CA VAL A 25 -0.01 7.26 -3.30
C VAL A 25 -0.77 5.99 -2.94
N ALA A 26 -1.35 5.35 -3.93
CA ALA A 26 -1.96 4.03 -3.79
C ALA A 26 -0.99 2.92 -4.21
N LEU A 27 -0.92 1.83 -3.45
CA LEU A 27 -0.14 0.63 -3.78
C LEU A 27 -1.07 -0.59 -3.92
N LEU A 28 -1.36 -1.00 -5.16
CA LEU A 28 -2.01 -2.28 -5.45
C LEU A 28 -0.97 -3.40 -5.40
N ASN A 29 -0.89 -4.04 -4.24
CA ASN A 29 0.05 -5.13 -4.00
C ASN A 29 -0.55 -6.45 -4.48
N LEU A 30 0.01 -7.03 -5.55
CA LEU A 30 -0.36 -8.33 -6.12
C LEU A 30 0.63 -9.45 -5.77
N MET A 31 1.73 -9.12 -5.07
CA MET A 31 2.73 -10.11 -4.66
C MET A 31 2.20 -11.08 -3.59
N PRO A 32 2.72 -12.31 -3.52
CA PRO A 32 2.30 -13.28 -2.50
C PRO A 32 2.78 -12.88 -1.10
N ASN A 33 3.98 -12.30 -0.98
CA ASN A 33 4.51 -11.80 0.28
C ASN A 33 4.19 -10.31 0.46
N LYS A 34 3.04 -10.02 1.07
CA LYS A 34 2.49 -8.67 1.22
C LYS A 34 3.38 -7.76 2.08
N GLU A 35 3.66 -8.16 3.32
CA GLU A 35 4.42 -7.38 4.30
C GLU A 35 5.83 -6.99 3.82
N ARG A 36 6.53 -7.93 3.18
CA ARG A 36 7.87 -7.67 2.62
C ARG A 36 7.81 -6.63 1.51
N THR A 37 6.84 -6.79 0.60
CA THR A 37 6.66 -5.90 -0.55
C THR A 37 6.29 -4.49 -0.08
N GLU A 38 5.34 -4.38 0.86
CA GLU A 38 4.96 -3.10 1.47
C GLU A 38 6.15 -2.39 2.12
N THR A 39 6.95 -3.12 2.90
CA THR A 39 8.14 -2.56 3.55
C THR A 39 9.14 -2.04 2.52
N GLN A 40 9.36 -2.78 1.42
CA GLN A 40 10.25 -2.35 0.34
C GLN A 40 9.76 -1.05 -0.33
N PHE A 41 8.47 -0.94 -0.64
CA PHE A 41 7.91 0.27 -1.22
C PHE A 41 7.89 1.44 -0.24
N ALA A 42 7.51 1.22 1.02
CA ALA A 42 7.51 2.24 2.05
C ALA A 42 8.91 2.84 2.29
N ARG A 43 9.98 2.03 2.22
CA ARG A 43 11.37 2.52 2.28
C ARG A 43 11.70 3.46 1.14
N LEU A 44 11.36 3.08 -0.09
CA LEU A 44 11.66 3.88 -1.29
C LEU A 44 10.86 5.18 -1.30
N ILE A 45 9.58 5.09 -0.97
CA ILE A 45 8.67 6.24 -0.93
C ILE A 45 9.04 7.18 0.22
N GLY A 46 9.37 6.65 1.40
CA GLY A 46 9.74 7.44 2.56
C GLY A 46 11.14 8.08 2.49
N ALA A 47 11.92 7.80 1.45
CA ALA A 47 13.23 8.41 1.21
C ALA A 47 13.15 9.80 0.52
N THR A 48 11.94 10.33 0.31
CA THR A 48 11.69 11.66 -0.25
C THR A 48 11.46 12.70 0.85
N PRO A 49 11.83 13.99 0.66
CA PRO A 49 11.44 15.05 1.59
C PRO A 49 9.96 15.45 1.49
N LEU A 50 9.20 14.90 0.53
CA LEU A 50 7.76 15.16 0.40
C LEU A 50 6.97 14.39 1.47
N ASN A 51 5.89 15.00 1.97
CA ASN A 51 4.92 14.28 2.78
C ASN A 51 4.10 13.34 1.87
N VAL A 52 4.13 12.04 2.15
CA VAL A 52 3.41 11.03 1.36
C VAL A 52 2.41 10.28 2.23
N GLU A 53 1.15 10.20 1.80
CA GLU A 53 0.14 9.31 2.36
C GLU A 53 0.08 8.03 1.50
N LEU A 54 0.59 6.92 2.04
CA LEU A 54 0.58 5.62 1.36
C LEU A 54 -0.67 4.82 1.73
N THR A 55 -1.53 4.56 0.75
CA THR A 55 -2.72 3.71 0.89
C THR A 55 -2.46 2.33 0.27
N LEU A 56 -2.61 1.27 1.06
CA LEU A 56 -2.45 -0.11 0.59
C LEU A 56 -3.76 -0.62 -0.01
N LEU A 57 -3.71 -1.09 -1.26
CA LEU A 57 -4.85 -1.59 -2.01
C LEU A 57 -4.80 -3.11 -2.19
N ARG A 58 -5.97 -3.73 -2.10
CA ARG A 58 -6.20 -5.14 -2.43
C ARG A 58 -7.30 -5.31 -3.48
N MET A 59 -7.24 -6.38 -4.25
CA MET A 59 -8.37 -6.78 -5.11
C MET A 59 -9.56 -7.20 -4.24
N SER A 60 -10.77 -6.95 -4.77
CA SER A 60 -12.03 -7.07 -4.02
C SER A 60 -12.46 -8.51 -3.73
N GLU A 61 -11.80 -9.55 -4.24
CA GLU A 61 -12.08 -10.93 -3.87
C GLU A 61 -10.80 -11.77 -3.78
N HIS A 62 -10.28 -11.91 -2.57
CA HIS A 62 -9.41 -13.02 -2.20
C HIS A 62 -9.50 -13.20 -0.68
N LYS A 63 -10.17 -14.27 -0.23
CA LYS A 63 -10.03 -14.72 1.16
C LYS A 63 -8.64 -15.34 1.27
N SER A 64 -7.70 -14.64 1.91
CA SER A 64 -6.41 -15.25 2.24
C SER A 64 -6.69 -16.49 3.10
N ARG A 65 -6.42 -17.70 2.58
CA ARG A 65 -6.71 -18.97 3.29
C ARG A 65 -5.76 -19.22 4.47
N HIS A 66 -4.76 -18.36 4.68
CA HIS A 66 -3.84 -18.45 5.80
C HIS A 66 -3.42 -17.05 6.21
N THR A 67 -4.11 -16.40 7.15
CA THR A 67 -3.58 -15.40 8.12
C THR A 67 -4.73 -14.95 9.04
N SER A 68 -4.44 -14.78 10.33
CA SER A 68 -5.36 -14.38 11.40
C SER A 68 -6.16 -13.12 11.06
N ALA A 69 -7.50 -13.22 11.06
CA ALA A 69 -8.48 -12.18 10.74
C ALA A 69 -8.57 -11.00 11.73
N GLY A 70 -7.49 -10.69 12.46
CA GLY A 70 -7.48 -9.64 13.49
C GLY A 70 -6.40 -8.60 13.20
N HIS A 71 -6.81 -7.36 12.95
CA HIS A 71 -5.97 -6.15 12.87
C HIS A 71 -5.13 -5.93 11.59
N LEU A 72 -4.47 -6.94 11.01
CA LEU A 72 -3.60 -6.75 9.83
C LEU A 72 -4.37 -6.58 8.51
N GLU A 73 -5.54 -7.20 8.37
CA GLU A 73 -6.41 -6.97 7.19
C GLU A 73 -7.05 -5.57 7.18
N SER A 74 -7.10 -4.87 8.32
CA SER A 74 -7.76 -3.58 8.48
C SER A 74 -7.03 -2.40 7.83
N PHE A 75 -5.77 -2.58 7.42
CA PHE A 75 -4.98 -1.52 6.75
C PHE A 75 -5.23 -1.43 5.25
N TYR A 76 -5.92 -2.40 4.68
CA TYR A 76 -6.15 -2.51 3.25
C TYR A 76 -7.48 -1.88 2.84
N MET A 77 -7.42 -1.00 1.85
CA MET A 77 -8.61 -0.53 1.13
C MET A 77 -8.83 -1.44 -0.08
N THR A 78 -10.09 -1.80 -0.35
CA THR A 78 -10.38 -2.56 -1.57
C THR A 78 -10.24 -1.66 -2.79
N PHE A 79 -9.84 -2.24 -3.93
CA PHE A 79 -9.78 -1.50 -5.18
C PHE A 79 -11.13 -0.86 -5.53
N ALA A 80 -12.24 -1.55 -5.24
CA ALA A 80 -13.59 -1.04 -5.46
C ALA A 80 -13.89 0.25 -4.66
N GLU A 81 -13.40 0.35 -3.43
CA GLU A 81 -13.46 1.58 -2.63
C GLU A 81 -12.51 2.65 -3.15
N ALA A 82 -11.28 2.25 -3.52
CA ALA A 82 -10.25 3.14 -4.02
C ALA A 82 -10.66 3.85 -5.32
N ARG A 83 -11.42 3.19 -6.21
CA ARG A 83 -11.96 3.80 -7.43
C ARG A 83 -12.88 5.00 -7.19
N LYS A 84 -13.38 5.17 -5.96
CA LYS A 84 -14.22 6.33 -5.57
C LYS A 84 -13.39 7.50 -5.05
N LYS A 85 -12.06 7.35 -4.98
CA LYS A 85 -11.11 8.36 -4.51
C LYS A 85 -10.19 8.78 -5.65
N THR A 86 -9.55 9.93 -5.50
CA THR A 86 -8.48 10.39 -6.39
C THR A 86 -7.16 10.17 -5.67
N PHE A 87 -6.13 9.73 -6.39
CA PHE A 87 -4.77 9.60 -5.89
C PHE A 87 -3.84 10.36 -6.84
N ASP A 88 -2.74 10.88 -6.32
CA ASP A 88 -1.70 11.51 -7.15
C ASP A 88 -0.91 10.46 -7.93
N ALA A 89 -0.77 9.25 -7.37
CA ALA A 89 -0.12 8.13 -8.05
C ALA A 89 -0.73 6.77 -7.67
N LEU A 90 -0.65 5.82 -8.60
CA LEU A 90 -0.96 4.41 -8.39
C LEU A 90 0.25 3.56 -8.78
N ILE A 91 0.70 2.73 -7.84
CA ILE A 91 1.73 1.71 -8.05
C ILE A 91 1.03 0.36 -8.10
N VAL A 92 1.27 -0.40 -9.17
CA VAL A 92 0.83 -1.80 -9.30
C VAL A 92 2.07 -2.68 -9.27
N THR A 93 2.15 -3.62 -8.34
CA THR A 93 3.31 -4.52 -8.25
C THR A 93 3.25 -5.59 -9.33
N GLY A 94 4.36 -6.33 -9.49
CA GLY A 94 4.30 -7.62 -10.17
C GLY A 94 3.35 -8.60 -9.46
N ALA A 95 3.03 -9.68 -10.17
CA ALA A 95 2.23 -10.80 -9.69
C ALA A 95 2.86 -12.11 -10.21
N PRO A 96 2.78 -13.22 -9.46
CA PRO A 96 3.34 -14.50 -9.86
C PRO A 96 2.39 -15.25 -10.81
N VAL A 97 2.09 -14.64 -11.96
CA VAL A 97 1.13 -15.14 -12.97
C VAL A 97 1.75 -15.18 -14.38
N GLU A 98 3.07 -15.10 -14.48
CA GLU A 98 3.81 -14.98 -15.74
C GLU A 98 3.67 -16.18 -16.69
N GLN A 99 3.26 -17.34 -16.17
CA GLN A 99 3.03 -18.56 -16.96
C GLN A 99 1.58 -18.73 -17.41
N MET A 100 0.67 -17.86 -16.98
CA MET A 100 -0.75 -17.93 -17.31
C MET A 100 -1.06 -17.00 -18.49
N PRO A 101 -1.87 -17.44 -19.47
CA PRO A 101 -2.47 -16.52 -20.43
C PRO A 101 -3.24 -15.42 -19.71
N PHE A 102 -3.24 -14.19 -20.25
CA PHE A 102 -3.88 -13.05 -19.58
C PHE A 102 -5.38 -13.28 -19.33
N GLU A 103 -6.04 -13.99 -20.23
CA GLU A 103 -7.45 -14.36 -20.16
C GLU A 103 -7.77 -15.35 -19.03
N GLU A 104 -6.73 -16.01 -18.48
CA GLU A 104 -6.85 -16.99 -17.40
C GLU A 104 -6.44 -16.43 -16.02
N VAL A 105 -6.03 -15.16 -15.94
CA VAL A 105 -5.63 -14.44 -14.71
C VAL A 105 -6.82 -13.94 -13.91
#